data_AF-A0A359B137-F1
#
_entry.id   AF-A0A359B137-F1
#
_cell.length_a   1.000
_cell.length_b   1.000
_cell.length_c   1.000
_cell.angle_alpha   90.00
_cell.angle_beta   90.00
_cell.angle_gamma   90.00
#
_symmetry.space_group_name_H-M   'P 1'
#
loop_
_entity.id
_entity.type
_entity.pdbx_description
1 polymer ?
#
loop_
_entity_poly.entity_id
_entity_poly.type
_entity_poly.pdbx_seq_one_letter_code
_entity_poly.pdbx_strand_id
1 'polypeptide(L)'
;MRIRMNSFYESRQWLAYLFVAAAVLIAVGSLVFSHHLVRELAKEERNKIEIWASATQLIASGDENADMSLVLQILQSNSTIPVILYDSTTGRLSANNITLPQNGREDFLQKKIEQFSHRHPPIELPELNQFVYYDDSYTLKKLRIYPYVQL
;
A
#
# COMPACT_ATOMS: atom_id res chain seq x y z
N MET A 1 -12.95 -71.89 25.94
CA MET A 1 -12.67 -70.67 26.72
C MET A 1 -12.62 -69.49 25.76
N ARG A 2 -13.67 -68.68 25.67
CA ARG A 2 -13.75 -67.53 24.75
C ARG A 2 -13.30 -66.28 25.51
N ILE A 3 -12.18 -65.70 25.12
CA ILE A 3 -11.79 -64.35 25.54
C ILE A 3 -12.16 -63.42 24.38
N ARG A 4 -13.23 -62.65 24.57
CA ARG A 4 -13.65 -61.59 23.67
C ARG A 4 -12.91 -60.33 24.13
N MET A 5 -11.81 -59.99 23.46
CA MET A 5 -11.05 -58.78 23.73
C MET A 5 -10.97 -57.96 22.45
N ASN A 6 -11.98 -57.11 22.22
CA ASN A 6 -11.83 -55.84 21.50
C ASN A 6 -13.13 -55.03 21.57
N SER A 7 -13.18 -54.04 22.46
CA SER A 7 -14.25 -53.01 22.43
C SER A 7 -13.80 -51.66 22.99
N PHE A 8 -12.56 -51.53 23.49
CA PHE A 8 -12.03 -50.27 24.01
C PHE A 8 -11.34 -49.39 22.94
N TYR A 9 -11.35 -49.80 21.66
CA TYR A 9 -10.73 -49.05 20.56
C TYR A 9 -11.71 -48.25 19.70
N GLU A 10 -13.01 -48.57 19.69
CA GLU A 10 -14.04 -47.87 18.88
C GLU A 10 -14.32 -46.45 19.42
N SER A 11 -14.37 -46.28 20.74
CA SER A 11 -14.68 -44.99 21.40
C SER A 11 -13.58 -43.94 21.28
N ARG A 12 -12.39 -44.28 20.78
CA ARG A 12 -11.27 -43.34 20.60
C ARG A 12 -11.08 -42.93 19.14
N GLN A 13 -11.51 -43.75 18.19
CA GLN A 13 -11.38 -43.50 16.75
C GLN A 13 -12.38 -42.44 16.25
N TRP A 14 -13.61 -42.42 16.75
CA TRP A 14 -14.58 -41.37 16.38
C TRP A 14 -14.12 -39.96 16.81
N LEU A 15 -13.45 -39.85 17.97
CA LEU A 15 -12.82 -38.60 18.42
C LEU A 15 -11.69 -38.17 17.48
N ALA A 16 -10.91 -39.12 16.96
CA ALA A 16 -9.86 -38.83 15.98
C ALA A 16 -10.46 -38.32 14.65
N TYR A 17 -11.52 -38.95 14.15
CA TYR A 17 -12.23 -38.46 12.96
C TYR A 17 -12.86 -37.09 13.18
N LEU A 18 -13.44 -36.83 14.36
CA LEU A 18 -13.95 -35.50 14.72
C LEU A 18 -12.84 -34.44 14.70
N PHE A 19 -11.67 -34.77 15.26
CA PHE A 19 -10.54 -33.84 15.31
C PHE A 19 -9.97 -33.55 13.92
N VAL A 20 -9.87 -34.57 13.06
CA VAL A 20 -9.46 -34.42 11.65
C VAL A 20 -10.49 -33.60 10.87
N ALA A 21 -11.79 -33.88 11.05
CA ALA A 21 -12.85 -33.11 10.41
C ALA A 21 -12.84 -31.63 10.85
N ALA A 22 -12.61 -31.37 12.15
CA ALA A 22 -12.45 -30.02 12.66
C ALA A 22 -11.21 -29.31 12.09
N ALA A 23 -10.07 -30.01 11.99
CA ALA A 23 -8.86 -29.46 11.39
C ALA A 23 -9.06 -29.12 9.90
N VAL A 24 -9.74 -30.00 9.14
CA VAL A 24 -10.08 -29.75 7.74
C VAL A 24 -11.05 -28.58 7.61
N LEU A 25 -12.07 -28.48 8.47
CA LEU A 25 -12.99 -27.35 8.48
C LEU A 25 -12.29 -26.02 8.77
N ILE A 26 -11.38 -25.99 9.75
CA ILE A 26 -10.58 -24.81 10.08
C ILE A 26 -9.68 -24.43 8.91
N ALA A 27 -9.00 -25.40 8.29
CA ALA A 27 -8.13 -25.16 7.14
C ALA A 27 -8.92 -24.59 5.93
N VAL A 28 -10.06 -25.18 5.61
CA VAL A 28 -10.94 -24.70 4.53
C VAL A 28 -11.50 -23.31 4.86
N GLY A 29 -11.97 -23.10 6.10
CA GLY A 29 -12.46 -21.80 6.55
C GLY A 29 -11.39 -20.70 6.49
N SER A 30 -10.16 -21.02 6.90
CA SER A 30 -9.00 -20.12 6.83
C SER A 30 -8.66 -19.76 5.38
N LEU A 31 -8.67 -20.74 4.47
CA LEU A 31 -8.42 -20.50 3.05
C LEU A 31 -9.51 -19.62 2.44
N VAL A 32 -10.79 -19.87 2.72
CA VAL A 32 -11.89 -19.05 2.20
C VAL A 32 -11.78 -17.61 2.71
N PHE A 33 -11.53 -17.43 4.01
CA PHE A 33 -11.35 -16.11 4.60
C PHE A 33 -10.14 -15.37 3.99
N SER A 34 -9.01 -16.07 3.82
CA SER A 34 -7.82 -15.51 3.18
C SER A 34 -8.08 -15.05 1.75
N HIS A 35 -8.77 -15.87 0.93
CA HIS A 35 -9.11 -15.49 -0.44
C HIS A 35 -10.04 -14.27 -0.52
N HIS A 36 -10.99 -14.15 0.41
CA HIS A 36 -11.87 -12.98 0.48
C HIS A 36 -11.09 -11.72 0.88
N LEU A 37 -10.29 -11.79 1.94
CA LEU A 37 -9.52 -10.65 2.44
C LEU A 37 -8.53 -10.13 1.40
N VAL A 38 -7.81 -11.05 0.73
CA VAL A 38 -6.84 -10.68 -0.31
C VAL A 38 -7.53 -9.98 -1.50
N ARG A 39 -8.72 -10.43 -1.89
CA ARG A 39 -9.48 -9.82 -2.99
C ARG A 39 -10.01 -8.43 -2.64
N GLU A 40 -10.51 -8.24 -1.43
CA GLU A 40 -10.98 -6.93 -0.96
C GLU A 40 -9.82 -5.93 -0.90
N LEU A 41 -8.69 -6.32 -0.31
CA LEU A 41 -7.48 -5.49 -0.26
C LEU A 41 -6.96 -5.15 -1.67
N ALA A 42 -6.92 -6.13 -2.58
CA ALA A 42 -6.49 -5.89 -3.96
C ALA A 42 -7.43 -4.92 -4.70
N LYS A 43 -8.74 -4.97 -4.41
CA LYS A 43 -9.73 -4.04 -4.98
C LYS A 43 -9.54 -2.63 -4.42
N GLU A 44 -9.32 -2.49 -3.12
CA GLU A 44 -9.03 -1.19 -2.51
C GLU A 44 -7.75 -0.57 -3.05
N GLU A 45 -6.69 -1.38 -3.18
CA GLU A 45 -5.42 -0.93 -3.74
C GLU A 45 -5.58 -0.46 -5.19
N ARG A 46 -6.32 -1.22 -6.01
CA ARG A 46 -6.62 -0.83 -7.40
C ARG A 46 -7.40 0.47 -7.49
N ASN A 47 -8.42 0.67 -6.65
CA ASN A 47 -9.21 1.89 -6.62
C ASN A 47 -8.37 3.11 -6.24
N LYS A 48 -7.50 2.97 -5.24
CA LYS A 48 -6.55 4.04 -4.87
C LYS A 48 -5.71 4.43 -6.08
N ILE A 49 -5.15 3.45 -6.78
CA ILE A 49 -4.27 3.71 -7.93
C ILE A 49 -5.01 4.38 -9.09
N GLU A 50 -6.26 3.98 -9.38
CA GLU A 50 -7.07 4.59 -10.43
C GLU A 50 -7.32 6.09 -10.16
N ILE A 51 -7.62 6.43 -8.92
CA ILE A 51 -7.76 7.82 -8.46
C ILE A 51 -6.43 8.58 -8.62
N TRP A 52 -5.31 7.95 -8.25
CA TRP A 52 -3.97 8.53 -8.46
C TRP A 52 -3.67 8.78 -9.93
N ALA A 53 -3.91 7.80 -10.80
CA ALA A 53 -3.67 7.93 -12.24
C ALA A 53 -4.52 9.06 -12.85
N SER A 54 -5.78 9.17 -12.42
CA SER A 54 -6.70 10.21 -12.86
C SER A 54 -6.25 11.59 -12.39
N ALA A 55 -5.80 11.72 -11.14
CA ALA A 55 -5.26 12.97 -10.61
C ALA A 55 -3.95 13.38 -11.29
N THR A 56 -3.04 12.43 -11.54
CA THR A 56 -1.80 12.69 -12.30
C THR A 56 -2.13 13.13 -13.72
N GLN A 57 -3.14 12.54 -14.37
CA GLN A 57 -3.58 12.95 -15.70
C GLN A 57 -4.15 14.38 -15.69
N LEU A 58 -4.93 14.75 -14.67
CA LEU A 58 -5.46 16.12 -14.50
C LEU A 58 -4.34 17.14 -14.30
N ILE A 59 -3.35 16.83 -13.46
CA ILE A 59 -2.16 17.68 -13.24
C ILE A 59 -1.35 17.80 -14.54
N ALA A 60 -1.12 16.69 -15.24
CA ALA A 60 -0.37 16.68 -16.49
C ALA A 60 -1.10 17.40 -17.64
N SER A 61 -2.43 17.50 -17.60
CA SER A 61 -3.21 18.25 -18.59
C SER A 61 -3.14 19.77 -18.41
N GLY A 62 -2.52 20.28 -17.32
CA GLY A 62 -2.21 21.70 -17.17
C GLY A 62 -3.42 22.59 -16.89
N ASP A 63 -4.50 22.04 -16.34
CA ASP A 63 -5.64 22.84 -15.87
C ASP A 63 -5.28 23.47 -14.52
N GLU A 64 -5.12 24.79 -14.50
CA GLU A 64 -4.78 25.58 -13.30
C GLU A 64 -5.83 25.45 -12.18
N ASN A 65 -7.01 24.89 -12.48
CA ASN A 65 -8.08 24.64 -11.52
C ASN A 65 -8.13 23.18 -11.02
N ALA A 66 -7.13 22.35 -11.31
CA ALA A 66 -7.06 20.99 -10.77
C ALA A 66 -7.23 21.05 -9.25
N ASP A 67 -8.37 20.54 -8.75
CA ASP A 67 -8.87 20.70 -7.39
C ASP A 67 -7.73 20.46 -6.37
N MET A 68 -7.14 21.55 -5.87
CA MET A 68 -5.99 21.55 -4.96
C MET A 68 -6.27 20.68 -3.72
N SER A 69 -7.53 20.68 -3.29
CA SER A 69 -8.05 19.85 -2.21
C SER A 69 -7.95 18.36 -2.54
N LEU A 70 -8.24 17.96 -3.78
CA LEU A 70 -8.16 16.59 -4.25
C LEU A 70 -6.70 16.11 -4.33
N VAL A 71 -5.79 16.94 -4.83
CA VAL A 71 -4.36 16.61 -4.89
C VAL A 71 -3.79 16.40 -3.48
N LEU A 72 -4.10 17.30 -2.54
CA LEU A 72 -3.67 17.17 -1.14
C LEU A 72 -4.32 15.98 -0.44
N GLN A 73 -5.62 15.72 -0.68
CA GLN A 73 -6.33 14.57 -0.12
C GLN A 73 -5.77 13.24 -0.65
N ILE A 74 -5.37 13.20 -1.92
CA ILE A 74 -4.73 12.03 -2.54
C ILE A 74 -3.33 11.82 -1.94
N LEU A 75 -2.52 12.88 -1.80
CA LEU A 75 -1.21 12.84 -1.14
C LEU A 75 -1.30 12.38 0.33
N GLN A 76 -2.32 12.81 1.06
CA GLN A 76 -2.52 12.46 2.47
C GLN A 76 -3.13 11.06 2.67
N SER A 77 -3.98 10.60 1.75
CA SER A 77 -4.66 9.31 1.86
C SER A 77 -3.79 8.11 1.44
N ASN A 78 -2.63 8.35 0.83
CA ASN A 78 -1.72 7.29 0.40
C ASN A 78 -0.48 7.20 1.30
N SER A 79 -0.22 5.99 1.81
CA SER A 79 0.94 5.68 2.66
C SER A 79 2.16 5.14 1.89
N THR A 80 2.09 5.09 0.56
CA THR A 80 3.09 4.42 -0.31
C THR A 80 3.88 5.40 -1.19
N ILE A 81 3.38 6.61 -1.42
CA ILE A 81 4.09 7.63 -2.22
C ILE A 81 5.03 8.41 -1.29
N PRO A 82 6.35 8.41 -1.54
CA PRO A 82 7.27 9.24 -0.78
C PRO A 82 7.11 10.71 -1.16
N VAL A 83 6.85 11.56 -0.17
CA VAL A 83 6.61 13.00 -0.38
C VAL A 83 7.48 13.80 0.57
N ILE A 84 8.09 14.88 0.05
CA ILE A 84 8.83 15.86 0.82
C ILE A 84 8.15 17.22 0.66
N LEU A 85 7.74 17.80 1.78
CA LEU A 85 7.21 19.15 1.89
C LEU A 85 8.33 20.08 2.31
N TYR A 86 8.55 21.13 1.53
CA TYR A 86 9.43 22.23 1.86
C TYR A 86 8.60 23.48 2.10
N ASP A 87 8.68 24.02 3.30
CA ASP A 87 8.02 25.26 3.66
C ASP A 87 9.00 26.43 3.52
N SER A 88 8.73 27.37 2.60
CA SER A 88 9.63 28.49 2.33
C SER A 88 9.55 29.58 3.40
N THR A 89 8.48 29.61 4.20
CA THR A 89 8.33 30.57 5.31
C THR A 89 9.14 30.17 6.54
N THR A 90 9.17 28.87 6.85
CA THR A 90 9.85 28.34 8.03
C THR A 90 11.18 27.66 7.70
N GLY A 91 11.47 27.44 6.42
CA GLY A 91 12.62 26.66 5.95
C GLY A 91 12.57 25.18 6.33
N ARG A 92 11.44 24.69 6.83
CA ARG A 92 11.32 23.33 7.35
C ARG A 92 11.09 22.33 6.23
N LEU A 93 11.78 21.21 6.33
CA LEU A 93 11.57 20.01 5.51
C LEU A 93 10.79 18.98 6.32
N SER A 94 9.64 18.55 5.78
CA SER A 94 8.86 17.45 6.31
C SER A 94 8.79 16.33 5.28
N ALA A 95 8.89 15.08 5.73
CA ALA A 95 8.91 13.93 4.83
C ALA A 95 7.90 12.89 5.28
N ASN A 96 7.03 12.48 4.35
CA ASN A 96 6.03 11.46 4.54
C ASN A 96 6.38 10.23 3.71
N ASN A 97 6.13 9.04 4.27
CA ASN A 97 6.38 7.74 3.64
C ASN A 97 7.84 7.54 3.17
N ILE A 98 8.79 8.18 3.85
CA ILE A 98 10.23 8.07 3.61
C ILE A 98 10.90 7.56 4.88
N THR A 99 11.71 6.51 4.76
CA THR A 99 12.53 6.02 5.87
C THR A 99 13.68 7.00 6.10
N LEU A 100 13.60 7.74 7.21
CA LEU A 100 14.60 8.73 7.58
C LEU A 100 15.77 8.09 8.34
N PRO A 101 17.03 8.38 8.00
CA PRO A 101 18.18 7.93 8.78
C PRO A 101 18.21 8.60 10.16
N GLN A 102 18.79 7.93 11.17
CA GLN A 102 18.90 8.49 12.53
C GLN A 102 19.79 9.74 12.59
N ASN A 103 20.83 9.79 11.75
CA ASN A 103 21.75 10.92 11.63
C ASN A 103 21.71 11.48 10.20
N GLY A 104 21.87 12.80 10.05
CA GLY A 104 21.93 13.44 8.73
C GLY A 104 20.59 13.53 8.00
N ARG A 105 19.47 13.69 8.73
CA ARG A 105 18.13 13.81 8.15
C ARG A 105 18.05 14.91 7.08
N GLU A 106 18.57 16.09 7.36
CA GLU A 106 18.49 17.23 6.44
C GLU A 106 19.29 16.98 5.14
N ASP A 107 20.54 16.52 5.24
CA ASP A 107 21.35 16.16 4.06
C ASP A 107 20.71 15.04 3.23
N PHE A 108 20.10 14.05 3.89
CA PHE A 108 19.35 12.99 3.21
C PHE A 108 18.12 13.53 2.48
N LEU A 109 17.35 14.41 3.12
CA LEU A 109 16.18 15.02 2.51
C LEU A 109 16.54 15.95 1.36
N GLN A 110 17.61 16.73 1.49
CA GLN A 110 18.09 17.61 0.43
C GLN A 110 18.53 16.82 -0.81
N LYS A 111 19.28 15.72 -0.62
CA LYS A 111 19.61 14.80 -1.73
C LYS A 111 18.36 14.17 -2.34
N LYS A 112 17.34 13.86 -1.53
CA LYS A 112 16.08 13.31 -2.03
C LYS A 112 15.28 14.32 -2.84
N ILE A 113 15.23 15.57 -2.41
CA ILE A 113 14.62 16.67 -3.14
C ILE A 113 15.25 16.81 -4.52
N GLU A 114 16.59 16.80 -4.58
CA GLU A 114 17.31 16.87 -5.86
C GLU A 114 16.96 15.68 -6.77
N GLN A 115 16.92 14.46 -6.22
CA GLN A 115 16.50 13.25 -6.95
C GLN A 115 15.06 13.34 -7.46
N PHE A 116 14.14 13.87 -6.66
CA PHE A 116 12.73 13.98 -7.00
C PHE A 116 12.52 15.05 -8.08
N SER A 117 13.20 16.19 -7.92
CA SER A 117 13.16 17.31 -8.88
C SER A 117 13.71 16.93 -10.26
N HIS A 118 14.62 15.97 -10.36
CA HIS A 118 15.11 15.46 -11.65
C HIS A 118 14.10 14.59 -12.39
N ARG A 119 13.13 14.00 -11.68
CA ARG A 119 12.10 13.13 -12.28
C ARG A 119 10.84 13.90 -12.62
N HIS A 120 10.39 14.74 -11.70
CA HIS A 120 9.17 15.51 -11.81
C HIS A 120 9.38 16.95 -11.32
N PRO A 121 8.77 17.96 -11.96
CA PRO A 121 8.79 19.31 -11.44
C PRO A 121 8.08 19.36 -10.07
N PRO A 122 8.60 20.16 -9.12
CA PRO A 122 7.93 20.33 -7.82
C PRO A 122 6.56 20.99 -8.01
N ILE A 123 5.60 20.60 -7.16
CA ILE A 123 4.31 21.27 -7.10
C ILE A 123 4.47 22.48 -6.19
N GLU A 124 4.29 23.67 -6.74
CA GLU A 124 4.32 24.92 -5.99
C GLU A 124 2.94 25.16 -5.37
N LEU A 125 2.91 25.56 -4.10
CA LEU A 125 1.72 25.98 -3.37
C LEU A 125 1.87 27.47 -3.01
N PRO A 126 1.51 28.39 -3.93
CA PRO A 126 1.71 29.82 -3.73
C PRO A 126 0.95 30.35 -2.51
N GLU A 127 -0.26 29.84 -2.26
CA GLU A 127 -1.09 30.28 -1.12
C GLU A 127 -0.52 29.88 0.24
N LEU A 128 0.26 28.79 0.28
CA LEU A 128 0.87 28.27 1.51
C LEU A 128 2.37 28.51 1.59
N ASN A 129 2.98 29.13 0.56
CA ASN A 129 4.43 29.27 0.43
C ASN A 129 5.17 27.93 0.62
N GLN A 130 4.62 26.85 0.06
CA GLN A 130 5.14 25.49 0.21
C GLN A 130 5.48 24.89 -1.15
N PHE A 131 6.44 23.97 -1.16
CA PHE A 131 6.84 23.20 -2.32
C PHE A 131 6.72 21.72 -1.98
N VAL A 132 6.08 20.95 -2.86
CA VAL A 132 5.93 19.50 -2.71
C VAL A 132 6.84 18.82 -3.74
N TYR A 133 7.80 18.06 -3.24
CA TYR A 133 8.65 17.17 -4.03
C TYR A 133 8.15 15.73 -3.88
N TYR A 134 7.95 15.03 -4.98
CA TYR A 134 7.40 13.67 -4.99
C TYR A 134 8.13 12.76 -5.98
N ASP A 135 8.07 11.45 -5.74
CA ASP A 135 8.57 10.41 -6.66
C ASP A 135 7.46 9.40 -6.94
N ASP A 136 7.58 8.66 -8.04
CA ASP A 136 6.63 7.62 -8.42
C ASP A 136 6.56 6.56 -7.31
N SER A 137 5.35 6.18 -6.91
CA SER A 137 5.17 5.09 -5.94
C SER A 137 5.72 3.77 -6.49
N TYR A 138 6.12 2.88 -5.58
CA TYR A 138 6.55 1.53 -5.94
C TYR A 138 5.46 0.77 -6.73
N THR A 139 4.20 1.03 -6.42
CA THR A 139 3.04 0.44 -7.09
C THR A 139 2.82 1.02 -8.50
N LEU A 140 2.98 2.34 -8.67
CA LEU A 140 2.95 3.00 -9.99
C LEU A 140 4.08 2.48 -10.91
N LYS A 141 5.30 2.32 -10.36
CA LYS A 141 6.43 1.71 -11.11
C LYS A 141 6.11 0.29 -11.56
N LYS A 142 5.47 -0.52 -10.72
CA LYS A 142 5.01 -1.87 -11.09
C LYS A 142 3.94 -1.83 -12.17
N LEU A 143 2.97 -0.93 -12.09
CA LEU A 143 1.89 -0.81 -13.08
C LEU A 143 2.35 -0.33 -14.44
N ARG A 144 3.37 0.53 -14.53
CA ARG A 144 4.00 0.90 -15.81
C ARG A 144 4.60 -0.30 -16.54
N ILE A 145 5.02 -1.32 -15.79
CA ILE A 145 5.57 -2.59 -16.31
C ILE A 145 4.45 -3.64 -16.52
N TYR A 146 3.32 -3.48 -15.81
CA TYR A 146 2.24 -4.46 -15.81
C TYR A 146 1.32 -4.53 -17.04
N PRO A 147 1.45 -3.76 -18.15
CA PRO A 147 0.75 -4.11 -19.38
C PRO A 147 1.33 -5.35 -20.07
N TYR A 148 2.48 -5.88 -19.62
CA TYR A 148 3.24 -6.91 -20.36
C TYR A 148 3.29 -8.30 -19.71
N VAL A 149 2.66 -8.52 -18.55
CA VAL A 149 2.73 -9.81 -17.82
C VAL A 149 1.37 -10.53 -17.80
N GLN A 150 0.47 -10.20 -18.73
CA GLN A 150 -0.84 -10.83 -18.85
C GLN A 150 -0.97 -11.69 -20.11
N LEU A 151 0.10 -12.40 -20.47
CA LEU A 151 0.10 -13.50 -21.44
C LEU A 151 0.91 -14.68 -20.90
#